data_AF-A0A1E7RCG8-F1
#
_entry.id   AF-A0A1E7RCG8-F1
#
_cell.length_a   1.000
_cell.length_b   1.000
_cell.length_c   1.000
_cell.angle_alpha   90.00
_cell.angle_beta   90.00
_cell.angle_gamma   90.00
#
_symmetry.space_group_name_H-M   'P 1'
#
loop_
_entity.id
_entity.type
_entity.pdbx_description
1 polymer ?
#
loop_
_entity_poly.entity_id
_entity_poly.type
_entity_poly.pdbx_seq_one_letter_code
_entity_poly.pdbx_strand_id
1 'polypeptide(L)'
;MQTLTIPQIFSRWSFYQYHYQSLIQQPECYTILVENAFITVFPFRKVQLYLGDLLQLWFSRHWQVQPTCQLFENLLQVTKNLQHTPVFVYQIQANLLTGSHCAEVWDQSACHKQSTQIDHALRYWITYRLLQKPANVQTIYA
;
A
#
# COMPACT_ATOMS: atom_id res chain seq x y z
N MET A 1 -14.86 -13.84 -11.53
CA MET A 1 -13.82 -13.45 -10.54
C MET A 1 -14.15 -12.06 -10.05
N GLN A 2 -14.24 -11.86 -8.73
CA GLN A 2 -14.60 -10.58 -8.15
C GLN A 2 -13.32 -9.74 -8.00
N THR A 3 -13.22 -8.64 -8.75
CA THR A 3 -12.12 -7.68 -8.63
C THR A 3 -12.60 -6.51 -7.79
N LEU A 4 -11.87 -6.16 -6.73
CA LEU A 4 -12.17 -5.02 -5.88
C LEU A 4 -11.44 -3.77 -6.35
N THR A 5 -12.05 -2.61 -6.15
CA THR A 5 -11.38 -1.32 -6.34
C THR A 5 -10.94 -0.73 -5.00
N ILE A 6 -9.93 0.14 -5.02
CA ILE A 6 -9.47 0.83 -3.81
C ILE A 6 -10.60 1.57 -3.07
N PRO A 7 -11.47 2.36 -3.74
CA PRO A 7 -12.63 2.98 -3.07
C PRO A 7 -13.58 1.97 -2.41
N GLN A 8 -13.81 0.80 -3.03
CA GLN A 8 -14.66 -0.25 -2.45
C GLN A 8 -14.04 -0.88 -1.20
N ILE A 9 -12.71 -0.95 -1.14
CA ILE A 9 -12.02 -1.47 0.05
C ILE A 9 -12.16 -0.47 1.20
N PHE A 10 -11.93 0.82 0.93
CA PHE A 10 -12.04 1.86 1.95
C PHE A 10 -13.47 2.14 2.42
N SER A 11 -14.49 1.93 1.57
CA SER A 11 -15.89 2.02 2.00
C SER A 11 -16.30 0.95 3.02
N ARG A 12 -15.53 -0.14 3.10
CA ARG A 12 -15.71 -1.23 4.08
C ARG A 12 -14.50 -1.36 5.02
N TRP A 13 -13.76 -0.27 5.24
CA TRP A 13 -12.52 -0.30 6.01
C TRP A 13 -12.66 -0.95 7.40
N SER A 14 -13.68 -0.56 8.16
CA SER A 14 -13.94 -1.10 9.50
C SER A 14 -14.19 -2.62 9.50
N PHE A 15 -14.84 -3.15 8.45
CA PHE A 15 -15.04 -4.59 8.29
C PHE A 15 -13.70 -5.31 8.12
N TYR A 16 -12.82 -4.79 7.27
CA TYR A 16 -11.50 -5.39 7.05
C TYR A 16 -10.62 -5.29 8.30
N GLN A 17 -10.71 -4.21 9.07
CA GLN A 17 -10.00 -4.07 10.35
C GLN A 17 -10.49 -5.11 11.36
N TYR A 18 -11.80 -5.28 11.50
CA TYR A 18 -12.38 -6.21 12.47
C TYR A 18 -12.12 -7.69 12.09
N HIS A 19 -12.18 -8.03 10.80
CA HIS A 19 -11.99 -9.40 10.31
C HIS A 19 -10.59 -9.71 9.79
N TYR A 20 -9.62 -8.83 10.01
CA TYR A 20 -8.28 -8.91 9.42
C TYR A 20 -7.64 -10.30 9.57
N GLN A 21 -7.59 -10.81 10.80
CA GLN A 21 -6.91 -12.07 11.11
C GLN A 21 -7.53 -13.26 10.36
N SER A 22 -8.85 -13.31 10.23
CA SER A 22 -9.54 -14.36 9.48
C SER A 22 -9.27 -14.25 7.98
N LEU A 23 -9.28 -13.03 7.44
CA LEU A 23 -9.10 -12.78 6.01
C LEU A 23 -7.69 -13.14 5.51
N ILE A 24 -6.65 -12.88 6.30
CA ILE A 24 -5.26 -13.19 5.90
C ILE A 24 -4.94 -14.68 5.96
N GLN A 25 -5.70 -15.46 6.73
CA GLN A 25 -5.52 -16.91 6.86
C GLN A 25 -6.25 -17.70 5.79
N GLN A 26 -7.34 -17.16 5.24
CA GLN A 26 -8.17 -17.81 4.23
C GLN A 26 -7.64 -17.51 2.82
N PRO A 27 -7.13 -18.50 2.06
CA PRO A 27 -6.57 -18.27 0.72
C PRO A 27 -7.54 -17.58 -0.23
N GLU A 28 -8.81 -17.97 -0.21
CA GLU A 28 -9.86 -17.44 -1.09
C GLU A 28 -10.10 -15.94 -0.88
N CYS A 29 -10.05 -15.49 0.37
CA CYS A 29 -10.17 -14.07 0.72
C CYS A 29 -8.86 -13.32 0.47
N TYR A 30 -7.72 -13.98 0.70
CA TYR A 30 -6.39 -13.41 0.50
C TYR A 30 -6.14 -13.03 -0.97
N THR A 31 -6.48 -13.94 -1.90
CA THR A 31 -6.20 -13.80 -3.33
C THR A 31 -7.27 -13.06 -4.12
N ILE A 32 -8.11 -12.25 -3.46
CA ILE A 32 -9.03 -11.36 -4.16
C ILE A 32 -8.22 -10.31 -4.91
N LEU A 33 -8.44 -10.19 -6.22
CA LEU A 33 -7.74 -9.22 -7.07
C LEU A 33 -8.18 -7.80 -6.73
N VAL A 34 -7.19 -6.89 -6.70
CA VAL A 34 -7.45 -5.47 -6.55
C VAL A 34 -7.03 -4.74 -7.82
N GLU A 35 -7.93 -3.93 -8.35
CA GLU A 35 -7.72 -3.20 -9.60
C GLU A 35 -6.56 -2.21 -9.45
N ASN A 36 -5.65 -2.19 -10.42
CA ASN A 36 -4.49 -1.30 -10.47
C ASN A 36 -3.53 -1.41 -9.26
N ALA A 37 -3.65 -2.45 -8.43
CA ALA A 37 -2.73 -2.67 -7.32
C ALA A 37 -1.56 -3.57 -7.74
N PHE A 38 -0.36 -3.00 -7.83
CA PHE A 38 0.84 -3.73 -8.26
C PHE A 38 2.13 -3.04 -7.80
N ILE A 39 3.22 -3.81 -7.81
CA ILE A 39 4.58 -3.29 -7.65
C ILE A 39 5.37 -3.57 -8.92
N THR A 40 5.98 -2.55 -9.49
CA THR A 40 6.97 -2.68 -10.57
C THR A 40 8.22 -1.95 -10.14
N VAL A 41 9.32 -2.69 -9.92
CA VAL A 41 10.62 -2.11 -9.57
C VAL A 41 11.62 -2.63 -10.58
N PHE A 42 11.94 -1.87 -11.63
CA PHE A 42 12.92 -2.29 -12.63
C PHE A 42 14.31 -2.44 -11.98
N PRO A 43 15.05 -3.55 -12.23
CA PRO A 43 14.85 -4.58 -13.26
C PRO A 43 14.02 -5.82 -12.84
N PHE A 44 13.39 -5.81 -11.67
CA PHE A 44 12.53 -6.91 -11.21
C PHE A 44 11.19 -6.97 -11.96
N ARG A 45 10.57 -8.14 -11.94
CA ARG A 45 9.26 -8.38 -12.56
C ARG A 45 8.17 -7.55 -11.87
N LYS A 46 7.16 -7.15 -12.65
CA LYS A 46 5.90 -6.62 -12.12
C LYS A 46 5.20 -7.71 -11.30
N VAL A 47 4.71 -7.33 -10.13
CA VAL A 47 3.98 -8.20 -9.21
C VAL A 47 2.61 -7.60 -8.95
N GLN A 48 1.56 -8.39 -9.18
CA GLN A 48 0.21 -8.01 -8.83
C GLN A 48 0.02 -8.13 -7.30
N LEU A 49 -0.68 -7.16 -6.71
CA LEU A 49 -1.07 -7.20 -5.30
C LEU A 49 -2.51 -7.68 -5.18
N TYR A 50 -2.75 -8.51 -4.16
CA TYR A 50 -4.08 -8.96 -3.79
C TYR A 50 -4.55 -8.25 -2.52
N LEU A 51 -5.83 -8.42 -2.20
CA LEU A 51 -6.43 -7.84 -1.01
C LEU A 51 -5.62 -8.18 0.25
N GLY A 52 -5.23 -9.45 0.40
CA GLY A 52 -4.44 -9.89 1.54
C GLY A 52 -3.07 -9.21 1.65
N ASP A 53 -2.38 -8.99 0.53
CA ASP A 53 -1.11 -8.26 0.51
C ASP A 53 -1.32 -6.83 1.02
N LEU A 54 -2.31 -6.12 0.46
CA LEU A 54 -2.59 -4.73 0.81
C LEU A 54 -2.98 -4.57 2.29
N LEU A 55 -3.86 -5.43 2.80
CA LEU A 55 -4.28 -5.38 4.20
C LEU A 55 -3.09 -5.57 5.15
N GLN A 56 -2.20 -6.53 4.86
CA GLN A 56 -0.99 -6.71 5.67
C GLN A 56 -0.09 -5.47 5.61
N LEU A 57 0.13 -4.90 4.42
CA LEU A 57 1.01 -3.74 4.22
C LEU A 57 0.45 -2.47 4.88
N TRP A 58 -0.86 -2.28 4.85
CA TRP A 58 -1.52 -1.12 5.45
C TRP A 58 -1.64 -1.22 6.96
N PHE A 59 -2.05 -2.37 7.49
CA PHE A 59 -2.24 -2.53 8.94
C PHE A 59 -0.93 -2.69 9.71
N SER A 60 0.14 -3.14 9.05
CA SER A 60 1.51 -3.08 9.60
C SER A 60 2.12 -1.68 9.55
N ARG A 61 1.42 -0.69 8.97
CA ARG A 61 1.89 0.69 8.74
C ARG A 61 3.14 0.81 7.86
N HIS A 62 3.59 -0.28 7.22
CA HIS A 62 4.80 -0.25 6.41
C HIS A 62 4.62 0.48 5.07
N TRP A 63 3.38 0.57 4.58
CA TRP A 63 3.00 1.25 3.33
C TRP A 63 2.10 2.47 3.58
N GLN A 64 2.40 3.17 4.68
CA GLN A 64 1.84 4.49 4.94
C GLN A 64 2.91 5.53 4.60
N VAL A 65 2.60 6.43 3.67
CA VAL A 65 3.46 7.61 3.44
C VAL A 65 3.15 8.57 4.57
N GLN A 66 4.03 8.61 5.57
CA GLN A 66 4.02 9.71 6.53
C GLN A 66 4.60 10.93 5.81
N PRO A 67 3.90 12.07 5.75
CA PRO A 67 4.55 13.29 5.34
C PRO A 67 5.72 13.50 6.28
N THR A 68 6.93 13.64 5.73
CA THR A 68 8.15 13.91 6.49
C THR A 68 7.84 15.03 7.46
N CYS A 69 7.81 14.74 8.76
CA CYS A 69 7.75 15.77 9.78
C CYS A 69 9.01 16.62 9.57
N GLN A 70 8.86 17.75 8.91
CA GLN A 70 9.87 18.77 8.84
C GLN A 70 9.98 19.35 10.26
N LEU A 71 10.73 18.63 11.12
CA LEU A 71 11.15 19.10 12.44
C LEU A 71 11.98 20.40 12.35
N PHE A 72 12.24 20.92 11.15
CA PHE A 72 12.88 22.20 10.88
C PHE A 72 11.93 23.33 10.44
N GLU A 73 10.62 23.09 10.25
CA GLU A 73 9.67 24.16 9.86
C GLU A 73 9.10 24.97 11.05
N ASN A 74 9.54 24.68 12.29
CA ASN A 74 9.15 25.46 13.48
C ASN A 74 9.78 26.86 13.56
N LEU A 75 10.45 27.35 12.52
CA LEU A 75 10.92 28.74 12.47
C LEU A 75 9.97 29.70 11.76
N LEU A 76 8.96 29.22 11.03
CA LEU A 76 8.07 30.11 10.27
C LEU A 76 6.60 29.70 10.41
N GLN A 77 5.96 30.32 11.41
CA GLN A 77 4.55 30.70 11.46
C GLN A 77 3.68 30.32 10.24
N VAL A 78 3.01 29.17 10.25
CA VAL A 78 1.63 29.05 9.71
C VAL A 78 0.90 27.94 10.47
N THR A 79 -0.11 28.36 11.23
CA THR A 79 -1.22 27.53 11.68
C THR A 79 -1.91 26.86 10.49
N LYS A 80 -1.57 25.62 10.18
CA LYS A 80 -2.52 24.67 9.59
C LYS A 80 -2.55 23.45 10.50
N ASN A 81 -3.71 23.25 11.13
CA ASN A 81 -4.11 21.96 11.67
C ASN A 81 -4.09 20.96 10.50
N LEU A 82 -2.92 20.43 10.18
CA LEU A 82 -2.78 19.28 9.30
C LEU A 82 -3.33 18.11 10.13
N GLN A 83 -4.63 17.83 9.98
CA GLN A 83 -5.15 16.55 10.37
C GLN A 83 -4.30 15.52 9.60
N HIS A 84 -3.41 14.84 10.31
CA HIS A 84 -2.48 13.86 9.76
C HIS A 84 -3.29 12.63 9.34
N THR A 85 -3.82 12.65 8.13
CA THR A 85 -4.67 11.58 7.62
C THR A 85 -3.77 10.50 7.01
N PRO A 86 -3.97 9.22 7.36
CA PRO A 86 -3.11 8.16 6.85
C PRO A 86 -3.33 8.00 5.34
N VAL A 87 -2.24 8.09 4.59
CA VAL A 87 -2.20 7.91 3.14
C VAL A 87 -1.68 6.52 2.84
N PHE A 88 -2.44 5.72 2.08
CA PHE A 88 -2.20 4.30 1.88
C PHE A 88 -1.69 4.00 0.48
N VAL A 89 -0.49 3.46 0.36
CA VAL A 89 0.11 3.09 -0.94
C VAL A 89 -0.59 1.84 -1.49
N TYR A 90 -0.94 1.82 -2.78
CA TYR A 90 -1.48 0.62 -3.42
C TYR A 90 -0.81 0.27 -4.76
N GLN A 91 -0.08 1.21 -5.35
CA GLN A 91 0.67 0.98 -6.58
C GLN A 91 2.07 1.57 -6.43
N ILE A 92 3.08 0.84 -6.91
CA ILE A 92 4.46 1.32 -6.96
C ILE A 92 5.03 1.10 -8.35
N GLN A 93 5.61 2.16 -8.90
CA GLN A 93 6.37 2.15 -10.15
C GLN A 93 7.73 2.80 -9.90
N ALA A 94 8.77 2.00 -9.93
CA ALA A 94 10.12 2.44 -9.68
C ALA A 94 11.08 1.91 -10.73
N ASN A 95 12.04 2.73 -11.09
CA ASN A 95 13.18 2.35 -11.89
C ASN A 95 14.46 2.66 -11.11
N LEU A 96 15.15 1.60 -10.66
CA LEU A 96 16.37 1.74 -9.86
C LEU A 96 17.56 2.24 -10.69
N LEU A 97 17.53 2.13 -12.02
CA LEU A 97 18.58 2.66 -12.88
C LEU A 97 18.46 4.17 -13.07
N THR A 98 17.23 4.69 -13.20
CA THR A 98 17.01 6.12 -13.43
C THR A 98 16.73 6.91 -12.14
N GLY A 99 16.51 6.22 -11.02
CA GLY A 99 16.12 6.84 -9.75
C GLY A 99 14.69 7.40 -9.75
N SER A 100 13.89 7.12 -10.78
CA SER A 100 12.49 7.55 -10.85
C SER A 100 11.60 6.61 -10.05
N HIS A 101 10.86 7.15 -9.10
CA HIS A 101 10.08 6.39 -8.16
C HIS A 101 8.74 7.10 -7.90
N CYS A 102 7.64 6.48 -8.33
CA CYS A 102 6.29 6.98 -8.13
C CYS A 102 5.44 5.93 -7.43
N ALA A 103 4.54 6.39 -6.59
CA ALA A 103 3.53 5.58 -5.93
C ALA A 103 2.17 6.23 -6.09
N GLU A 104 1.16 5.39 -6.37
CA GLU A 104 -0.23 5.81 -6.22
C GLU A 104 -0.69 5.47 -4.82
N VAL A 105 -1.33 6.46 -4.20
CA VAL A 105 -1.78 6.40 -2.82
C VAL A 105 -3.24 6.79 -2.72
N TRP A 106 -3.91 6.25 -1.70
CA TRP A 106 -5.27 6.61 -1.36
C TRP A 106 -5.26 7.46 -0.09
N ASP A 107 -5.81 8.67 -0.17
CA ASP A 107 -6.11 9.49 0.99
C ASP A 107 -7.50 9.09 1.51
N GLN A 108 -7.53 8.50 2.70
CA GLN A 108 -8.77 8.05 3.33
C GLN A 108 -9.71 9.22 3.65
N SER A 109 -9.18 10.41 3.94
CA SER A 109 -9.97 11.57 4.34
C SER A 109 -10.46 12.39 3.17
N ALA A 110 -9.65 12.53 2.13
CA ALA A 110 -10.08 13.14 0.87
C ALA A 110 -10.90 12.20 -0.01
N CYS A 111 -10.92 10.89 0.28
CA CYS A 111 -11.57 9.86 -0.53
C CYS A 111 -11.11 9.93 -2.00
N HIS A 112 -9.80 10.13 -2.19
CA HIS A 112 -9.21 10.38 -3.50
C HIS A 112 -7.87 9.68 -3.66
N LYS A 113 -7.55 9.36 -4.92
CA LYS A 113 -6.24 8.81 -5.31
C LYS A 113 -5.27 9.95 -5.61
N GLN A 114 -4.02 9.80 -5.19
CA GLN A 114 -2.97 10.80 -5.46
C GLN A 114 -1.71 10.09 -5.94
N SER A 115 -1.00 10.72 -6.87
CA SER A 115 0.33 10.28 -7.28
C SER A 115 1.39 11.00 -6.44
N THR A 116 2.35 10.27 -5.91
CA THR A 116 3.41 10.80 -5.04
C THR A 116 4.76 10.22 -5.44
N GLN A 117 5.81 11.02 -5.30
CA GLN A 117 7.18 10.52 -5.44
C GLN A 117 7.62 9.85 -4.14
N ILE A 118 8.37 8.75 -4.23
CA ILE A 118 8.89 8.02 -3.07
C ILE A 118 10.41 7.88 -3.16
N ASP A 119 11.14 8.16 -2.09
CA ASP A 119 12.61 8.15 -2.16
C ASP A 119 13.22 6.73 -2.09
N HIS A 120 12.48 5.77 -1.53
CA HIS A 120 13.03 4.46 -1.15
C HIS A 120 12.17 3.28 -1.66
N ALA A 121 12.01 3.14 -2.98
CA ALA A 121 11.23 2.06 -3.58
C ALA A 121 11.67 0.65 -3.14
N LEU A 122 12.96 0.44 -2.89
CA LEU A 122 13.50 -0.84 -2.37
C LEU A 122 12.92 -1.20 -1.01
N ARG A 123 12.69 -0.22 -0.12
CA ARG A 123 12.09 -0.45 1.19
C ARG A 123 10.71 -1.09 1.03
N TYR A 124 9.89 -0.52 0.15
CA TYR A 124 8.55 -1.04 -0.13
C TYR A 124 8.59 -2.46 -0.73
N TRP A 125 9.54 -2.72 -1.64
CA TRP A 125 9.74 -4.04 -2.25
C TRP A 125 10.16 -5.11 -1.24
N ILE A 126 11.09 -4.77 -0.35
CA ILE A 126 11.55 -5.69 0.71
C ILE A 126 10.42 -5.99 1.68
N THR A 127 9.67 -4.96 2.13
CA THR A 127 8.50 -5.16 2.98
C THR A 127 7.50 -6.12 2.33
N TYR A 128 7.22 -5.96 1.04
CA TYR A 128 6.34 -6.87 0.30
C TYR A 128 6.87 -8.31 0.30
N ARG A 129 8.18 -8.50 0.06
CA ARG A 129 8.80 -9.83 0.07
C ARG A 129 8.77 -10.52 1.43
N LEU A 130 8.69 -9.76 2.52
CA LEU A 130 8.66 -10.27 3.89
C LEU A 130 7.24 -10.62 4.37
N LEU A 131 6.20 -10.40 3.55
CA LEU A 131 4.83 -10.73 3.92
C LEU A 131 4.64 -12.23 4.16
N GLN A 132 3.90 -12.56 5.22
CA GLN A 132 3.54 -13.93 5.52
C GLN A 132 2.28 -14.31 4.73
N LYS A 133 2.46 -15.15 3.71
CA LYS A 133 1.36 -15.67 2.89
C LYS A 133 0.89 -17.03 3.40
N PRO A 134 -0.41 -17.33 3.36
CA PRO A 134 -0.90 -18.66 3.70
C PRO A 134 -0.29 -19.73 2.76
N ALA A 135 -0.03 -20.93 3.29
CA ALA A 135 0.79 -21.96 2.63
C ALA A 135 0.33 -22.31 1.20
N ASN A 136 -0.98 -22.33 0.95
CA ASN A 136 -1.55 -22.67 -0.36
C ASN A 136 -1.43 -21.54 -1.41
N VAL A 137 -1.07 -20.33 -1.00
CA VAL A 137 -0.87 -19.17 -1.90
C VAL A 137 0.59 -19.09 -2.37
N GLN A 138 1.54 -19.64 -1.60
CA GLN A 138 2.97 -19.59 -1.91
C GLN A 138 3.32 -20.33 -3.21
N THR A 139 2.59 -21.38 -3.55
CA THR A 139 2.77 -22.20 -4.77
C THR A 139 2.40 -21.49 -6.07
N ILE A 140 1.66 -20.38 -6.00
CA ILE A 140 1.20 -19.65 -7.20
C ILE A 140 2.28 -18.67 -7.71
N TYR A 141 3.26 -18.33 -6.88
CA TYR A 141 4.31 -17.33 -7.17
C TYR A 141 5.71 -17.92 -7.39
N ALA A 142 5.88 -19.23 -7.24
CA ALA A 142 7.12 -19.95 -7.53
C ALA A 142 7.23 -20.23 -9.04
#